data_AF-A0A8T1V078-F1
#
_entry.id   AF-A0A8T1V078-F1
#
_cell.length_a   1.000
_cell.length_b   1.000
_cell.length_c   1.000
_cell.angle_alpha   90.00
_cell.angle_beta   90.00
_cell.angle_gamma   90.00
#
_symmetry.space_group_name_H-M   'P 1'
#
loop_
_entity.id
_entity.type
_entity.pdbx_description
1 polymer ?
#
loop_
_entity_poly.entity_id
_entity_poly.type
_entity_poly.pdbx_seq_one_letter_code
_entity_poly.pdbx_strand_id
1 'polypeptide(L)'
;MSARQLASARESVRLDSARFSPQAFDKHWNELADGGGFNCRVSRIPEIAVLARHLHDHDFIVVSDGLGVSQQRTVLFYAEDFEDGDPGLMFMGEFVFDSLSLKLRARFRCAEPEQIVQFVKRLQLKEIVGAYAPCD
;
A
#
# COMPACT_ATOMS: atom_id res chain seq x y z
N MET A 1 48.36 8.14 14.24
CA MET A 1 47.34 8.83 13.42
C MET A 1 46.56 7.75 12.68
N SER A 2 45.52 7.18 13.30
CA SER A 2 44.09 7.52 13.12
C SER A 2 43.59 7.39 11.67
N ALA A 3 42.94 6.26 11.38
CA ALA A 3 41.97 6.10 10.31
C ALA A 3 40.87 5.12 10.78
N ARG A 4 40.27 5.44 11.94
CA ARG A 4 38.90 5.01 12.26
C ARG A 4 37.96 6.03 11.62
N GLN A 5 36.81 5.54 11.16
CA GLN A 5 35.64 6.29 10.68
C GLN A 5 35.70 6.74 9.21
N LEU A 6 34.87 6.08 8.39
CA LEU A 6 34.15 6.54 7.19
C LEU A 6 33.94 5.30 6.31
N ALA A 7 32.94 4.47 6.59
CA ALA A 7 31.71 4.54 5.81
C ALA A 7 30.53 3.91 6.57
N SER A 8 30.18 4.48 7.72
CA SER A 8 28.86 4.31 8.33
C SER A 8 27.96 5.43 7.79
N ALA A 9 27.40 5.29 6.57
CA ALA A 9 26.33 6.18 6.07
C ALA A 9 25.86 5.83 4.63
N ARG A 10 25.50 4.58 4.30
CA ARG A 10 24.83 4.28 3.00
C ARG A 10 23.74 3.20 3.05
N GLU A 11 23.08 3.02 4.18
CA GLU A 11 21.77 2.36 4.24
C GLU A 11 20.68 3.37 4.63
N SER A 12 20.66 4.48 3.90
CA SER A 12 19.42 5.23 3.69
C SER A 12 18.76 4.58 2.49
N VAL A 13 18.10 3.43 2.71
CA VAL A 13 17.23 2.81 1.71
C VAL A 13 16.28 3.91 1.28
N ARG A 14 16.40 4.32 0.01
CA ARG A 14 15.64 5.40 -0.59
C ARG A 14 14.16 5.03 -0.53
N LEU A 15 13.49 5.44 0.54
CA LEU A 15 12.04 5.48 0.64
C LEU A 15 11.51 6.71 -0.12
N ASP A 16 12.13 7.05 -1.25
CA ASP A 16 11.88 8.25 -2.06
C ASP A 16 11.47 7.85 -3.50
N SER A 17 10.91 6.65 -3.68
CA SER A 17 10.49 6.11 -4.97
C SER A 17 9.00 6.35 -5.29
N ALA A 18 8.25 7.01 -4.41
CA ALA A 18 6.87 7.39 -4.68
C ALA A 18 6.80 8.43 -5.81
N ARG A 19 6.39 8.00 -7.00
CA ARG A 19 6.13 8.87 -8.15
C ARG A 19 5.01 9.86 -7.86
N PHE A 20 4.03 9.44 -7.06
CA PHE A 20 2.90 10.27 -6.68
C PHE A 20 3.13 10.98 -5.36
N SER A 21 2.93 12.30 -5.36
CA SER A 21 2.58 13.00 -4.13
C SER A 21 1.15 12.61 -3.72
N PRO A 22 0.75 12.75 -2.44
CA PRO A 22 -0.62 12.48 -2.01
C PRO A 22 -1.67 13.22 -2.86
N GLN A 23 -1.37 14.45 -3.26
CA GLN A 23 -2.27 15.27 -4.08
C GLN A 23 -2.38 14.74 -5.52
N ALA A 24 -1.28 14.24 -6.08
CA ALA A 24 -1.30 13.60 -7.40
C ALA A 24 -2.01 12.25 -7.35
N PHE A 25 -1.89 11.51 -6.25
CA PHE A 25 -2.61 10.25 -6.01
C PHE A 25 -4.12 10.49 -6.04
N ASP A 26 -4.63 11.47 -5.30
CA ASP A 26 -6.08 11.77 -5.28
C ASP A 26 -6.63 12.11 -6.66
N LYS A 27 -5.86 12.83 -7.49
CA LYS A 27 -6.26 13.12 -8.86
C LYS A 27 -6.41 11.84 -9.69
N HIS A 28 -5.38 11.00 -9.72
CA HIS A 28 -5.40 9.76 -10.51
C HIS A 28 -6.42 8.75 -9.98
N TRP A 29 -6.58 8.66 -8.66
CA TRP A 29 -7.60 7.83 -8.03
C TRP A 29 -8.99 8.11 -8.60
N ASN A 30 -9.35 9.38 -8.77
CA ASN A 30 -10.66 9.78 -9.28
C ASN A 30 -10.84 9.51 -10.79
N GLU A 31 -9.75 9.37 -11.54
CA GLU A 31 -9.76 9.06 -12.98
C GLU A 31 -9.91 7.55 -13.24
N LEU A 32 -9.50 6.70 -12.31
CA LEU A 32 -9.60 5.24 -12.43
C LEU A 32 -11.01 4.72 -12.13
N ALA A 33 -11.38 3.63 -12.82
CA ALA A 33 -12.61 2.91 -12.57
C ALA A 33 -12.62 2.30 -11.16
N ASP A 34 -13.83 2.22 -10.58
CA ASP A 34 -14.01 1.54 -9.29
C ASP A 34 -13.76 0.04 -9.46
N GLY A 35 -12.77 -0.45 -8.73
CA GLY A 35 -12.40 -1.86 -8.70
C GLY A 35 -13.05 -2.62 -7.55
N GLY A 36 -13.79 -1.93 -6.68
CA GLY A 36 -14.40 -2.49 -5.50
C GLY A 36 -13.42 -2.58 -4.32
N GLY A 37 -13.68 -3.52 -3.42
CA GLY A 37 -12.97 -3.60 -2.15
C GLY A 37 -13.61 -4.59 -1.20
N PHE A 38 -13.11 -4.63 0.04
CA PHE A 38 -13.68 -5.48 1.08
C PHE A 38 -13.54 -4.85 2.45
N ASN A 39 -14.37 -5.32 3.37
CA ASN A 39 -14.25 -5.02 4.80
C ASN A 39 -14.06 -6.34 5.54
N CYS A 40 -13.02 -6.44 6.35
CA CYS A 40 -12.75 -7.63 7.15
C CYS A 40 -12.26 -7.27 8.55
N ARG A 41 -12.45 -8.20 9.48
CA ARG A 41 -11.79 -8.17 10.77
C ARG A 41 -10.44 -8.86 10.65
N VAL A 42 -9.39 -8.26 11.20
CA VAL A 42 -8.02 -8.76 11.15
C VAL A 42 -7.52 -9.17 12.53
N SER A 43 -6.49 -10.01 12.57
CA SER A 43 -5.90 -10.46 13.83
C SER A 43 -5.01 -9.39 14.48
N ARG A 44 -4.42 -8.52 13.66
CA ARG A 44 -3.56 -7.41 14.10
C ARG A 44 -3.52 -6.29 13.07
N ILE A 45 -3.20 -5.09 13.55
CA ILE A 45 -2.83 -3.96 12.69
C ILE A 45 -1.30 -3.94 12.58
N PRO A 46 -0.72 -4.10 11.38
CA PRO A 46 0.74 -4.13 11.24
C PRO A 46 1.35 -2.76 11.58
N GLU A 47 2.60 -2.70 12.00
CA GLU A 47 3.31 -1.42 12.18
C GLU A 47 3.61 -0.73 10.83
N ILE A 48 3.94 0.56 10.86
CA ILE A 48 4.23 1.37 9.65
C ILE A 48 5.34 0.74 8.81
N ALA A 49 6.51 0.54 9.42
CA ALA A 49 7.67 -0.01 8.72
C ALA A 49 7.42 -1.43 8.17
N VAL A 50 6.66 -2.24 8.91
CA VAL A 50 6.33 -3.62 8.54
C VAL A 50 5.40 -3.67 7.33
N LEU A 51 4.36 -2.84 7.31
CA LEU A 51 3.45 -2.75 6.16
C LEU A 51 4.14 -2.17 4.92
N ALA A 52 4.91 -1.09 5.09
CA ALA A 52 5.60 -0.44 3.98
C ALA A 52 6.59 -1.40 3.31
N ARG A 53 7.34 -2.16 4.11
CA ARG A 53 8.24 -3.20 3.61
C ARG A 53 7.48 -4.32 2.90
N HIS A 54 6.40 -4.83 3.49
CA HIS A 54 5.59 -5.89 2.89
C HIS A 54 5.05 -5.48 1.52
N LEU A 55 4.49 -4.27 1.43
CA LEU A 55 3.97 -3.73 0.17
C LEU A 55 5.08 -3.57 -0.87
N HIS A 56 6.23 -3.02 -0.47
CA HIS A 56 7.40 -2.90 -1.34
C HIS A 56 7.89 -4.26 -1.86
N ASP A 57 7.99 -5.27 -0.99
CA ASP A 57 8.44 -6.62 -1.36
C ASP A 57 7.45 -7.33 -2.31
N HIS A 58 6.24 -6.78 -2.48
CA HIS A 58 5.20 -7.25 -3.42
C HIS A 58 4.93 -6.25 -4.56
N ASP A 59 5.91 -5.38 -4.86
CA ASP A 59 5.88 -4.40 -5.96
C ASP A 59 4.79 -3.31 -5.83
N PHE A 60 4.39 -3.00 -4.59
CA PHE A 60 3.53 -1.86 -4.28
C PHE A 60 4.33 -0.72 -3.66
N ILE A 61 4.01 0.50 -4.07
CA ILE A 61 4.66 1.71 -3.60
C ILE A 61 3.70 2.47 -2.69
N VAL A 62 4.12 2.69 -1.44
CA VAL A 62 3.35 3.49 -0.48
C VAL A 62 3.53 4.97 -0.77
N VAL A 63 2.41 5.67 -0.93
CA VAL A 63 2.35 7.13 -1.13
C VAL A 63 2.20 7.86 0.19
N SER A 64 1.32 7.36 1.05
CA SER A 64 1.11 7.91 2.37
C SER A 64 0.72 6.82 3.35
N ASP A 65 1.16 7.01 4.58
CA ASP A 65 0.82 6.15 5.69
C ASP A 65 0.63 7.04 6.92
N GLY A 66 -0.63 7.36 7.21
CA GLY A 66 -0.97 8.41 8.15
C GLY A 66 -2.00 7.96 9.18
N LEU A 67 -1.77 8.34 10.43
CA LEU A 67 -2.80 8.31 11.47
C LEU A 67 -3.80 9.44 11.18
N GLY A 68 -5.04 9.07 10.86
CA GLY A 68 -6.16 10.00 10.83
C GLY A 68 -6.54 10.49 12.23
N VAL A 69 -7.48 11.43 12.29
CA VAL A 69 -7.95 12.10 13.53
C VAL A 69 -8.73 11.20 14.50
N SER A 70 -8.90 9.90 14.22
CA SER A 70 -9.93 9.06 14.84
C SER A 70 -9.47 7.64 15.26
N GLN A 71 -8.18 7.42 15.60
CA GLN A 71 -7.62 6.07 15.80
C GLN A 71 -7.66 5.19 14.52
N GLN A 72 -7.97 5.82 13.39
CA GLN A 72 -7.91 5.20 12.08
C GLN A 72 -6.57 5.51 11.44
N ARG A 73 -5.98 4.54 10.77
CA ARG A 73 -4.77 4.71 9.97
C ARG A 73 -5.11 4.45 8.52
N THR A 74 -4.86 5.45 7.68
CA THR A 74 -5.09 5.37 6.24
C THR A 74 -3.76 5.20 5.53
N VAL A 75 -3.71 4.22 4.63
CA VAL A 75 -2.53 3.90 3.82
C VAL A 75 -2.93 3.98 2.36
N LEU A 76 -2.24 4.85 1.61
CA LEU A 76 -2.41 5.01 0.17
C LEU A 76 -1.21 4.39 -0.53
N PHE A 77 -1.46 3.56 -1.53
CA PHE A 77 -0.41 2.86 -2.25
C PHE A 77 -0.83 2.56 -3.69
N TYR A 78 0.12 2.27 -4.55
CA TYR A 78 -0.15 1.94 -5.94
C TYR A 78 0.83 0.89 -6.47
N ALA A 79 0.51 0.30 -7.61
CA ALA A 79 1.39 -0.53 -8.42
C ALA A 79 1.21 -0.16 -9.90
N GLU A 80 2.27 -0.31 -10.66
CA GLU A 80 2.30 -0.12 -12.10
C GLU A 80 2.96 -1.35 -12.72
N ASP A 81 2.22 -2.11 -13.53
CA ASP A 81 2.80 -3.17 -14.34
C ASP A 81 3.00 -2.64 -15.75
N PHE A 82 4.25 -2.56 -16.20
CA PHE A 82 4.57 -2.20 -17.58
C PHE A 82 4.62 -3.48 -18.41
N GLU A 83 3.64 -3.68 -19.29
CA GLU A 83 3.80 -4.61 -20.40
C GLU A 83 4.37 -3.84 -21.61
N ASP A 84 5.35 -4.43 -22.27
CA ASP A 84 6.21 -3.85 -23.30
C ASP A 84 5.53 -2.80 -24.22
N GLY A 85 5.65 -1.52 -23.86
CA GLY A 85 5.29 -0.39 -24.72
C GLY A 85 3.87 0.17 -24.56
N ASP A 86 3.02 -0.42 -23.71
CA ASP A 86 1.71 0.12 -23.38
C ASP A 86 1.74 1.01 -22.12
N PRO A 87 0.80 1.95 -21.95
CA PRO A 87 0.66 2.67 -20.70
C PRO A 87 0.38 1.66 -19.59
N GLY A 88 1.37 1.42 -18.73
CA GLY A 88 1.36 0.34 -17.76
C GLY A 88 0.07 0.28 -16.93
N LEU A 89 -0.39 -0.94 -16.65
CA LEU A 89 -1.58 -1.21 -15.86
C LEU A 89 -1.43 -0.53 -14.49
N MET A 90 -2.24 0.49 -14.27
CA MET A 90 -2.26 1.23 -13.01
C MET A 90 -3.25 0.58 -12.04
N PHE A 91 -2.75 0.28 -10.85
CA PHE A 91 -3.55 -0.12 -9.70
C PHE A 91 -3.31 0.85 -8.55
N MET A 92 -4.38 1.32 -7.92
CA MET A 92 -4.31 2.16 -6.73
C MET A 92 -5.14 1.54 -5.62
N GLY A 93 -4.61 1.56 -4.41
CA GLY A 93 -5.21 0.98 -3.23
C GLY A 93 -5.25 1.93 -2.05
N GLU A 94 -6.30 1.78 -1.26
CA GLU A 94 -6.44 2.41 0.05
C GLU A 94 -6.74 1.33 1.09
N PHE A 95 -5.97 1.33 2.18
CA PHE A 95 -6.33 0.64 3.41
C PHE A 95 -6.71 1.63 4.49
N VAL A 96 -7.84 1.38 5.15
CA VAL A 96 -8.25 2.05 6.37
C VAL A 96 -8.31 1.03 7.48
N PHE A 97 -7.35 1.13 8.40
CA PHE A 97 -7.27 0.32 9.60
C PHE A 97 -7.95 1.06 10.76
N ASP A 98 -8.86 0.39 11.45
CA ASP A 98 -9.45 0.86 12.70
C ASP A 98 -8.88 0.04 13.86
N SER A 99 -8.05 0.67 14.69
CA SER A 99 -7.36 0.00 15.79
C SER A 99 -8.31 -0.40 16.94
N LEU A 100 -9.46 0.25 17.09
CA LEU A 100 -10.43 -0.05 18.14
C LEU A 100 -11.22 -1.32 17.82
N SER A 101 -11.61 -1.49 16.57
CA SER A 101 -12.42 -2.63 16.13
C SER A 101 -11.61 -3.76 15.50
N LEU A 102 -10.31 -3.55 15.25
CA LEU A 102 -9.43 -4.41 14.45
C LEU A 102 -10.04 -4.71 13.08
N LYS A 103 -10.61 -3.69 12.45
CA LYS A 103 -11.18 -3.78 11.10
C LYS A 103 -10.24 -3.19 10.07
N LEU A 104 -10.18 -3.83 8.91
CA LEU A 104 -9.55 -3.33 7.70
C LEU A 104 -10.63 -3.13 6.65
N ARG A 105 -10.72 -1.91 6.15
CA ARG A 105 -11.42 -1.59 4.90
C ARG A 105 -10.37 -1.41 3.81
N ALA A 106 -10.52 -2.17 2.73
CA ALA A 106 -9.72 -2.03 1.53
C ALA A 106 -10.59 -1.48 0.40
N ARG A 107 -10.08 -0.50 -0.34
CA ARG A 107 -10.67 0.01 -1.57
C ARG A 107 -9.61 -0.03 -2.67
N PHE A 108 -10.03 -0.38 -3.88
CA PHE A 108 -9.13 -0.54 -5.01
C PHE A 108 -9.70 0.12 -6.24
N ARG A 109 -8.82 0.71 -7.04
CA ARG A 109 -9.14 1.24 -8.36
C ARG A 109 -8.08 0.79 -9.35
N CYS A 110 -8.52 0.52 -10.57
CA CYS A 110 -7.64 0.00 -11.60
C CYS A 110 -8.04 0.58 -12.97
N ALA A 111 -7.06 0.78 -13.84
CA ALA A 111 -7.32 1.17 -15.23
C ALA A 111 -8.10 0.07 -15.99
N GLU A 112 -7.80 -1.19 -15.68
CA GLU A 112 -8.47 -2.38 -16.22
C GLU A 112 -9.11 -3.18 -15.07
N PRO A 113 -10.42 -3.04 -14.82
CA PRO A 113 -11.09 -3.73 -13.73
C PRO A 113 -10.93 -5.26 -13.74
N GLU A 114 -10.78 -5.86 -14.92
CA GLU A 114 -10.57 -7.30 -15.10
C GLU A 114 -9.26 -7.77 -14.45
N GLN A 115 -8.26 -6.87 -14.40
CA GLN A 115 -6.94 -7.13 -13.85
C GLN A 115 -6.88 -6.91 -12.33
N ILE A 116 -7.95 -6.47 -11.68
CA ILE A 116 -7.85 -6.15 -10.25
C ILE A 116 -7.52 -7.37 -9.39
N VAL A 117 -8.01 -8.55 -9.77
CA VAL A 117 -7.86 -9.78 -9.00
C VAL A 117 -6.40 -10.20 -8.89
N GLN A 118 -5.59 -9.97 -9.94
CA GLN A 118 -4.17 -10.29 -9.89
C GLN A 118 -3.41 -9.39 -8.90
N PHE A 119 -3.70 -8.09 -8.89
CA PHE A 119 -3.12 -7.16 -7.91
C PHE A 119 -3.54 -7.51 -6.48
N VAL A 120 -4.83 -7.79 -6.27
CA VAL A 120 -5.33 -8.15 -4.93
C VAL A 120 -4.69 -9.44 -4.40
N LYS A 121 -4.46 -10.44 -5.27
CA LYS A 121 -3.73 -11.66 -4.90
C LYS A 121 -2.26 -11.38 -4.57
N ARG A 122 -1.61 -10.46 -5.29
CA ARG A 122 -0.22 -10.06 -5.05
C ARG A 122 -0.03 -9.42 -3.68
N LEU A 123 -1.05 -8.78 -3.10
CA LEU A 123 -0.94 -8.15 -1.77
C LEU A 123 -0.59 -9.12 -0.64
N GLN A 124 -0.89 -10.42 -0.77
CA GLN A 124 -0.62 -11.45 0.26
C GLN A 124 -1.00 -11.04 1.69
N LEU A 125 -2.15 -10.35 1.85
CA LEU A 125 -2.49 -9.67 3.10
C LEU A 125 -2.51 -10.57 4.33
N LYS A 126 -2.84 -11.86 4.17
CA LYS A 126 -2.84 -12.85 5.26
C LYS A 126 -1.50 -12.91 6.01
N GLU A 127 -0.40 -12.67 5.31
CA GLU A 127 0.95 -12.71 5.88
C GLU A 127 1.20 -11.55 6.86
N ILE A 128 0.58 -10.39 6.59
CA ILE A 128 0.82 -9.18 7.35
C ILE A 128 -0.26 -8.92 8.42
N VAL A 129 -1.53 -9.18 8.10
CA VAL A 129 -2.67 -8.94 9.02
C VAL A 129 -3.14 -10.20 9.77
N GLY A 130 -2.58 -11.36 9.44
CA GLY A 130 -2.96 -12.65 10.01
C GLY A 130 -4.26 -13.20 9.45
N ALA A 131 -4.94 -14.04 10.23
CA ALA A 131 -6.27 -14.53 9.87
C ALA A 131 -7.24 -13.33 9.80
N TYR A 132 -8.10 -13.34 8.77
CA TYR A 132 -9.15 -12.35 8.61
C TYR A 132 -10.49 -13.01 8.29
N ALA A 133 -11.56 -12.39 8.77
CA ALA A 133 -12.93 -12.83 8.56
C ALA A 133 -13.75 -11.67 7.95
N PRO A 134 -14.71 -11.96 7.05
CA PRO A 134 -15.62 -10.93 6.54
C PRO A 134 -16.29 -10.17 7.70
N CYS A 135 -16.49 -8.87 7.53
CA CYS A 135 -17.39 -8.13 8.42
C CYS A 135 -18.84 -8.37 7.99
N ASP A 136 -19.72 -8.63 8.97
CA ASP A 136 -21.18 -8.52 8.79
C ASP A 136 -21.60 -7.09 8.44
#